data_AF-A0A3M2GRY4-F1
#
_entry.id   AF-A0A3M2GRY4-F1
#
_cell.length_a   1.000
_cell.length_b   1.000
_cell.length_c   1.000
_cell.angle_alpha   90.00
_cell.angle_beta   90.00
_cell.angle_gamma   90.00
#
_symmetry.space_group_name_H-M   'P 1'
#
loop_
_entity.id
_entity.type
_entity.pdbx_description
1 polymer ?
#
loop_
_entity_poly.entity_id
_entity_poly.type
_entity_poly.pdbx_seq_one_letter_code
_entity_poly.pdbx_strand_id
1 'polypeptide(L)'
;MKRHTRWFAYSMVVLWMVVGLAQNPDAPPPLSTLPVPEPTNLMDFVKDKDAAIRLGKAFFWDMQVGSDGIQACASCHFHAGADNRFKNQISPHGAPPATSPTDVFEVAGPNATLTASHFPIHRLADPEDHESAVLFDSDDVVSSQGVFDAVFLDLAPGVAVDDVTFVADPVFQVGGVNTRRVEPRNTPTVINAVFNVENFWDGRAKFLFNGVNPFGALDPSACILEKQPDGSVLPVSVLIDRASLASQAVGPPLSDFEMASAGKAFPKLGKKMLSVPPLAKQLVDPTDSVLGPLSLSPAKGIAGTYADMIAAAFHDKYWDSDKLFNLDKVEIGSGTPSSTDEYTLMEMNFSLFWGLAVQLYEATLVSDDTPFDRFQSGDAS
;
A
#
# COMPACT_ATOMS: atom_id res chain seq x y z
N MET A 1 -25.07 -41.01 85.15
CA MET A 1 -24.06 -41.69 84.29
C MET A 1 -24.01 -40.95 82.95
N LYS A 2 -22.83 -40.42 82.59
CA LYS A 2 -22.60 -39.40 81.56
C LYS A 2 -23.09 -39.85 80.17
N ARG A 3 -23.99 -39.07 79.54
CA ARG A 3 -24.29 -39.17 78.10
C ARG A 3 -23.50 -38.10 77.37
N HIS A 4 -22.57 -38.54 76.53
CA HIS A 4 -21.77 -37.71 75.63
C HIS A 4 -22.60 -37.36 74.40
N THR A 5 -22.91 -36.07 74.22
CA THR A 5 -23.48 -35.56 72.97
C THR A 5 -22.35 -34.92 72.16
N ARG A 6 -21.97 -35.58 71.07
CA ARG A 6 -20.92 -35.14 70.13
C ARG A 6 -21.48 -34.01 69.26
N TRP A 7 -20.78 -32.87 69.24
CA TRP A 7 -21.01 -31.78 68.29
C TRP A 7 -20.26 -32.10 66.99
N PHE A 8 -20.97 -32.24 65.88
CA PHE A 8 -20.39 -32.30 64.54
C PHE A 8 -20.25 -30.87 64.00
N ALA A 9 -19.01 -30.39 63.88
CA ALA A 9 -18.71 -29.19 63.13
C ALA A 9 -18.67 -29.54 61.64
N TYR A 10 -19.58 -28.95 60.84
CA TYR A 10 -19.50 -28.98 59.39
C TYR A 10 -18.49 -27.92 58.94
N SER A 11 -17.31 -28.36 58.50
CA SER A 11 -16.37 -27.50 57.77
C SER A 11 -16.89 -27.27 56.36
N MET A 12 -17.34 -26.06 56.07
CA MET A 12 -17.66 -25.61 54.72
C MET A 12 -16.35 -25.47 53.93
N VAL A 13 -16.05 -26.44 53.06
CA VAL A 13 -14.98 -26.33 52.07
C VAL A 13 -15.51 -25.45 50.94
N VAL A 14 -15.07 -24.20 50.90
CA VAL A 14 -15.27 -23.32 49.73
C VAL A 14 -14.30 -23.79 48.66
N LEU A 15 -14.80 -24.57 47.70
CA LEU A 15 -14.06 -24.96 46.52
C LEU A 15 -13.98 -23.73 45.59
N TRP A 16 -12.85 -23.05 45.58
CA TRP A 16 -12.54 -22.09 44.52
C TRP A 16 -12.34 -22.90 43.24
N MET A 17 -13.34 -22.93 42.36
CA MET A 17 -13.11 -23.28 40.95
C MET A 17 -12.22 -22.19 40.37
N VAL A 18 -10.91 -22.46 40.31
CA VAL A 18 -10.04 -21.78 39.37
C VAL A 18 -10.49 -22.27 38.00
N VAL A 19 -11.34 -21.49 37.34
CA VAL A 19 -11.49 -21.62 35.90
C VAL A 19 -10.12 -21.29 35.34
N GLY A 20 -9.36 -22.32 34.94
CA GLY A 20 -8.09 -22.11 34.28
C GLY A 20 -8.34 -21.22 33.07
N LEU A 21 -7.70 -20.06 33.03
CA LEU A 21 -7.66 -19.24 31.83
C LEU A 21 -7.16 -20.15 30.71
N ALA A 22 -7.93 -20.28 29.62
CA ALA A 22 -7.55 -21.02 28.42
C ALA A 22 -6.44 -20.28 27.64
N GLN A 23 -5.44 -19.76 28.36
CA GLN A 23 -4.33 -19.01 27.82
C GLN A 23 -3.08 -19.87 27.88
N ASN A 24 -2.32 -19.92 26.79
CA ASN A 24 -0.98 -20.48 26.81
C ASN A 24 0.01 -19.37 27.24
N PRO A 25 0.55 -19.40 28.48
CA PRO A 25 1.47 -18.38 28.96
C PRO A 25 2.82 -18.37 28.21
N ASP A 26 3.16 -19.46 27.51
CA ASP A 26 4.40 -19.57 26.73
C ASP A 26 4.22 -19.07 25.28
N ALA A 27 3.02 -18.68 24.88
CA ALA A 27 2.73 -18.12 23.55
C ALA A 27 2.59 -16.59 23.60
N PRO A 28 2.81 -15.88 22.48
CA PRO A 28 2.58 -14.44 22.40
C PRO A 28 1.16 -14.05 22.84
N PRO A 29 0.98 -12.85 23.42
CA PRO A 29 -0.35 -12.35 23.76
C PRO A 29 -1.17 -12.07 22.50
N PRO A 30 -2.51 -11.89 22.62
CA PRO A 30 -3.35 -11.47 21.50
C PRO A 30 -2.82 -10.17 20.86
N LEU A 31 -2.92 -10.05 19.54
CA LEU A 31 -2.42 -8.89 18.81
C LEU A 31 -3.10 -7.58 19.26
N SER A 32 -4.35 -7.64 19.73
CA SER A 32 -5.10 -6.50 20.26
C SER A 32 -4.46 -5.86 21.50
N THR A 33 -3.52 -6.56 22.15
CA THR A 33 -2.76 -6.05 23.30
C THR A 33 -1.47 -5.32 22.92
N LEU A 34 -1.04 -5.43 21.66
CA LEU A 34 0.18 -4.81 21.16
C LEU A 34 -0.14 -3.44 20.54
N PRO A 35 0.67 -2.40 20.81
CA PRO A 35 0.48 -1.11 20.17
C PRO A 35 0.80 -1.21 18.68
N VAL A 36 -0.06 -0.61 17.85
CA VAL A 36 0.23 -0.41 16.42
C VAL A 36 1.38 0.59 16.28
N PRO A 37 2.48 0.25 15.58
CA PRO A 37 3.62 1.16 15.40
C PRO A 37 3.22 2.48 14.73
N GLU A 38 3.74 3.60 15.25
CA GLU A 38 3.50 4.93 14.72
C GLU A 38 4.79 5.77 14.74
N PRO A 39 5.06 6.60 13.71
CA PRO A 39 6.21 7.50 13.70
C PRO A 39 6.25 8.42 14.92
N THR A 40 7.43 8.55 15.51
CA THR A 40 7.64 9.38 16.70
C THR A 40 7.46 10.87 16.42
N ASN A 41 7.70 11.30 15.18
CA ASN A 41 7.56 12.67 14.69
C ASN A 41 6.37 12.86 13.74
N LEU A 42 5.36 11.98 13.78
CA LEU A 42 4.20 12.06 12.88
C LEU A 42 3.53 13.45 12.90
N MET A 43 3.41 14.03 14.10
CA MET A 43 2.73 15.31 14.34
C MET A 43 3.47 16.53 13.77
N ASP A 44 4.71 16.38 13.32
CA ASP A 44 5.43 17.43 12.59
C ASP A 44 4.86 17.61 11.17
N PHE A 45 4.18 16.58 10.64
CA PHE A 45 3.65 16.50 9.28
C PHE A 45 2.13 16.47 9.22
N VAL A 46 1.52 15.59 10.02
CA VAL A 46 0.08 15.34 10.05
C VAL A 46 -0.55 16.14 11.19
N LYS A 47 -1.54 16.99 10.87
CA LYS A 47 -2.31 17.75 11.87
C LYS A 47 -3.62 17.09 12.25
N ASP A 48 -4.18 16.25 11.37
CA ASP A 48 -5.39 15.46 11.63
C ASP A 48 -5.21 14.04 11.07
N LYS A 49 -5.09 13.07 12.00
CA LYS A 49 -4.85 11.66 11.67
C LYS A 49 -6.06 11.01 11.00
N ASP A 50 -7.29 11.34 11.40
CA ASP A 50 -8.50 10.75 10.81
C ASP A 50 -8.71 11.27 9.38
N ALA A 51 -8.43 12.54 9.14
CA ALA A 51 -8.40 13.11 7.79
C ALA A 51 -7.33 12.42 6.92
N ALA A 52 -6.14 12.17 7.45
CA ALA A 52 -5.07 11.46 6.75
C ALA A 52 -5.44 9.99 6.44
N ILE A 53 -6.14 9.29 7.35
CA ILE A 53 -6.64 7.92 7.11
C ILE A 53 -7.67 7.91 5.97
N ARG A 54 -8.60 8.88 5.94
CA ARG A 54 -9.58 9.02 4.84
C ARG A 54 -8.88 9.26 3.51
N LEU A 55 -7.90 10.16 3.49
CA LEU A 55 -7.08 10.44 2.32
C LEU A 55 -6.30 9.20 1.87
N GLY A 56 -5.70 8.47 2.81
CA GLY A 56 -4.94 7.24 2.54
C GLY A 56 -5.79 6.16 1.91
N LYS A 57 -6.99 5.93 2.44
CA LYS A 57 -7.94 4.99 1.85
C LYS A 57 -8.37 5.45 0.45
N ALA A 58 -8.63 6.74 0.26
CA ALA A 58 -8.96 7.24 -1.07
C ALA A 58 -7.80 7.04 -2.06
N PHE A 59 -6.55 7.32 -1.68
CA PHE A 59 -5.38 7.08 -2.54
C PHE A 59 -5.15 5.61 -2.87
N PHE A 60 -5.21 4.74 -1.86
CA PHE A 60 -4.97 3.30 -2.03
C PHE A 60 -5.94 2.65 -3.02
N TRP A 61 -7.19 3.13 -3.05
CA TRP A 61 -8.27 2.57 -3.86
C TRP A 61 -8.56 3.30 -5.18
N ASP A 62 -7.94 4.46 -5.46
CA ASP A 62 -8.27 5.22 -6.66
C ASP A 62 -7.55 4.68 -7.91
N MET A 63 -8.33 4.03 -8.80
CA MET A 63 -7.88 3.57 -10.12
C MET A 63 -7.34 4.69 -11.00
N GLN A 64 -7.70 5.95 -10.71
CA GLN A 64 -7.20 7.11 -11.44
C GLN A 64 -5.71 7.36 -11.18
N VAL A 65 -5.09 6.76 -10.17
CA VAL A 65 -3.65 6.92 -9.90
C VAL A 65 -2.83 6.32 -11.05
N GLY A 66 -3.19 5.11 -11.50
CA GLY A 66 -2.54 4.45 -12.62
C GLY A 66 -2.61 5.25 -13.92
N SER A 67 -1.59 5.14 -14.77
CA SER A 67 -1.52 5.83 -16.06
C SER A 67 -2.64 5.41 -17.01
N ASP A 68 -3.07 4.14 -16.94
CA ASP A 68 -4.21 3.63 -17.71
C ASP A 68 -5.57 3.95 -17.07
N GLY A 69 -5.57 4.57 -15.89
CA GLY A 69 -6.76 4.83 -15.09
C GLY A 69 -7.49 3.55 -14.65
N ILE A 70 -6.80 2.41 -14.59
CA ILE A 70 -7.34 1.11 -14.17
C ILE A 70 -6.58 0.59 -12.95
N GLN A 71 -5.25 0.74 -12.90
CA GLN A 71 -4.45 0.21 -11.79
C GLN A 71 -4.44 1.13 -10.56
N ALA A 72 -4.53 0.51 -9.39
CA ALA A 72 -4.44 1.13 -8.05
C ALA A 72 -3.68 0.17 -7.13
N CYS A 73 -3.22 0.60 -5.95
CA CYS A 73 -2.69 -0.35 -4.96
C CYS A 73 -3.73 -1.47 -4.68
N ALA A 74 -4.99 -1.08 -4.52
CA ALA A 74 -6.07 -2.03 -4.29
C ALA A 74 -6.31 -3.03 -5.43
N SER A 75 -5.97 -2.75 -6.69
CA SER A 75 -6.22 -3.70 -7.78
C SER A 75 -5.38 -4.98 -7.64
N CYS A 76 -4.24 -4.90 -6.94
CA CYS A 76 -3.39 -6.03 -6.60
C CYS A 76 -3.68 -6.60 -5.19
N HIS A 77 -4.25 -5.78 -4.29
CA HIS A 77 -4.38 -6.12 -2.86
C HIS A 77 -5.82 -6.31 -2.34
N PHE A 78 -6.85 -6.25 -3.19
CA PHE A 78 -8.26 -6.25 -2.73
C PHE A 78 -8.75 -7.54 -2.06
N HIS A 79 -8.17 -8.71 -2.38
CA HIS A 79 -8.64 -9.99 -1.83
C HIS A 79 -7.68 -10.51 -0.75
N ALA A 80 -7.84 -9.99 0.47
CA ALA A 80 -6.93 -10.26 1.60
C ALA A 80 -5.45 -9.96 1.27
N GLY A 81 -5.22 -8.99 0.39
CA GLY A 81 -3.89 -8.61 -0.06
C GLY A 81 -3.34 -9.40 -1.24
N ALA A 82 -4.12 -10.31 -1.83
CA ALA A 82 -3.78 -11.03 -3.05
C ALA A 82 -4.71 -10.65 -4.22
N ASP A 83 -4.19 -10.79 -5.44
CA ASP A 83 -4.95 -10.71 -6.67
C ASP A 83 -5.57 -12.08 -6.98
N ASN A 84 -6.89 -12.15 -7.07
CA ASN A 84 -7.62 -13.39 -7.37
C ASN A 84 -8.07 -13.50 -8.84
N ARG A 85 -7.60 -12.58 -9.69
CA ARG A 85 -7.80 -12.68 -11.14
C ARG A 85 -7.05 -13.91 -11.67
N PHE A 86 -7.47 -14.38 -12.83
CA PHE A 86 -6.91 -15.60 -13.45
C PHE A 86 -6.28 -15.33 -14.82
N LYS A 87 -6.16 -14.07 -15.24
CA LYS A 87 -5.49 -13.66 -16.49
C LYS A 87 -4.45 -12.59 -16.23
N ASN A 88 -3.37 -12.62 -17.02
CA ASN A 88 -2.18 -11.80 -16.81
C ASN A 88 -1.70 -11.94 -15.36
N GLN A 89 -1.34 -13.16 -14.98
CA GLN A 89 -0.94 -13.47 -13.61
C GLN A 89 0.42 -14.16 -13.54
N ILE A 90 1.12 -14.32 -14.67
CA ILE A 90 2.44 -14.96 -14.70
C ILE A 90 3.45 -13.94 -15.21
N SER A 91 4.58 -13.82 -14.52
CA SER A 91 5.81 -13.22 -15.01
C SER A 91 6.82 -14.34 -15.26
N PRO A 92 7.55 -14.35 -16.39
CA PRO A 92 8.64 -15.28 -16.59
C PRO A 92 9.82 -14.83 -15.73
N HIS A 93 10.52 -15.79 -15.13
CA HIS A 93 11.57 -15.59 -14.13
C HIS A 93 11.22 -14.67 -12.93
N GLY A 94 11.89 -14.92 -11.81
CA GLY A 94 11.81 -14.03 -10.65
C GLY A 94 12.47 -12.67 -10.90
N ALA A 95 12.43 -11.78 -9.90
CA ALA A 95 13.07 -10.45 -10.00
C ALA A 95 14.56 -10.52 -10.41
N PRO A 96 15.05 -9.62 -11.29
CA PRO A 96 14.43 -8.37 -11.76
C PRO A 96 13.28 -8.56 -12.78
N PRO A 97 12.48 -7.52 -13.10
CA PRO A 97 11.38 -7.62 -14.07
C PRO A 97 11.83 -8.11 -15.46
N ALA A 98 10.99 -8.95 -16.07
CA ALA A 98 11.24 -9.51 -17.40
C ALA A 98 11.11 -8.46 -18.50
N THR A 99 12.20 -8.24 -19.23
CA THR A 99 12.30 -7.15 -20.24
C THR A 99 13.05 -7.59 -21.49
N SER A 100 13.60 -8.79 -21.51
CA SER A 100 14.35 -9.35 -22.62
C SER A 100 13.48 -10.32 -23.44
N PRO A 101 13.57 -10.32 -24.78
CA PRO A 101 12.95 -11.36 -25.61
C PRO A 101 13.41 -12.79 -25.29
N THR A 102 14.48 -12.95 -24.51
CA THR A 102 14.99 -14.24 -24.04
C THR A 102 14.33 -14.72 -22.76
N ASP A 103 13.48 -13.93 -22.13
CA ASP A 103 12.75 -14.29 -20.92
C ASP A 103 11.61 -15.23 -21.33
N VAL A 104 11.63 -16.45 -20.81
CA VAL A 104 10.76 -17.54 -21.27
C VAL A 104 9.75 -17.89 -20.19
N PHE A 105 8.48 -18.00 -20.58
CA PHE A 105 7.42 -18.54 -19.73
C PHE A 105 7.46 -20.07 -19.77
N GLU A 106 7.55 -20.70 -18.61
CA GLU A 106 7.65 -22.14 -18.46
C GLU A 106 6.31 -22.78 -18.07
N VAL A 107 5.48 -22.07 -17.31
CA VAL A 107 4.20 -22.53 -16.78
C VAL A 107 3.06 -22.22 -17.75
N ALA A 108 2.89 -20.95 -18.12
CA ALA A 108 1.98 -20.51 -19.18
C ALA A 108 2.35 -19.11 -19.68
N GLY A 109 2.09 -18.86 -20.97
CA GLY A 109 2.45 -17.59 -21.60
C GLY A 109 1.66 -16.35 -21.13
N PRO A 110 2.00 -15.16 -21.66
CA PRO A 110 1.31 -13.92 -21.33
C PRO A 110 -0.20 -14.02 -21.58
N ASN A 111 -1.01 -13.40 -20.70
CA ASN A 111 -2.48 -13.41 -20.76
C ASN A 111 -3.13 -14.82 -20.75
N ALA A 112 -2.37 -15.87 -20.42
CA ALA A 112 -2.93 -17.20 -20.21
C ALA A 112 -3.95 -17.19 -19.06
N THR A 113 -4.90 -18.13 -19.14
CA THR A 113 -5.85 -18.36 -18.05
C THR A 113 -5.24 -19.33 -17.06
N LEU A 114 -4.98 -18.88 -15.82
CA LEU A 114 -4.52 -19.76 -14.74
C LEU A 114 -5.56 -20.84 -14.42
N THR A 115 -5.08 -22.05 -14.22
CA THR A 115 -5.88 -23.21 -13.82
C THR A 115 -5.12 -24.00 -12.77
N ALA A 116 -5.82 -24.90 -12.08
CA ALA A 116 -5.21 -25.75 -11.07
C ALA A 116 -4.06 -26.63 -11.61
N SER A 117 -4.04 -26.96 -12.91
CA SER A 117 -2.98 -27.78 -13.50
C SER A 117 -1.63 -27.06 -13.65
N HIS A 118 -1.61 -25.73 -13.51
CA HIS A 118 -0.37 -24.95 -13.47
C HIS A 118 0.34 -25.01 -12.13
N PHE A 119 -0.29 -25.61 -11.10
CA PHE A 119 0.26 -25.69 -9.75
C PHE A 119 0.54 -27.15 -9.32
N PRO A 120 1.49 -27.36 -8.38
CA PRO A 120 2.44 -26.36 -7.88
C PRO A 120 3.54 -26.08 -8.93
N ILE A 121 4.08 -24.87 -8.91
CA ILE A 121 5.20 -24.45 -9.78
C ILE A 121 6.57 -24.96 -9.28
N HIS A 122 6.61 -25.46 -8.05
CA HIS A 122 7.70 -26.23 -7.47
C HIS A 122 7.14 -27.55 -6.94
N ARG A 123 7.61 -28.69 -7.45
CA ARG A 123 7.06 -30.02 -7.12
C ARG A 123 8.15 -30.95 -6.64
N LEU A 124 8.00 -31.42 -5.41
CA LEU A 124 8.85 -32.42 -4.79
C LEU A 124 8.27 -33.83 -4.98
N ALA A 125 9.13 -34.86 -4.89
CA ALA A 125 8.73 -36.26 -4.92
C ALA A 125 7.91 -36.64 -3.68
N ASP A 126 8.29 -36.08 -2.53
CA ASP A 126 7.50 -36.05 -1.31
C ASP A 126 7.26 -34.59 -0.91
N PRO A 127 6.02 -34.06 -0.99
CA PRO A 127 5.73 -32.67 -0.67
C PRO A 127 5.95 -32.31 0.81
N GLU A 128 6.06 -33.29 1.70
CA GLU A 128 6.30 -33.08 3.14
C GLU A 128 7.79 -33.14 3.51
N ASP A 129 8.67 -33.52 2.56
CA ASP A 129 10.11 -33.59 2.75
C ASP A 129 10.83 -32.63 1.77
N HIS A 130 11.29 -31.50 2.30
CA HIS A 130 12.01 -30.47 1.55
C HIS A 130 13.35 -30.95 0.95
N GLU A 131 13.89 -32.07 1.44
CA GLU A 131 15.11 -32.68 0.89
C GLU A 131 14.81 -33.73 -0.19
N SER A 132 13.52 -34.02 -0.47
CA SER A 132 13.14 -34.99 -1.47
C SER A 132 13.42 -34.49 -2.91
N ALA A 133 13.48 -35.42 -3.86
CA ALA A 133 13.86 -35.08 -5.23
C ALA A 133 12.87 -34.09 -5.88
N VAL A 134 13.40 -33.04 -6.51
CA VAL A 134 12.61 -32.08 -7.29
C VAL A 134 12.16 -32.76 -8.60
N LEU A 135 10.85 -32.85 -8.79
CA LEU A 135 10.21 -33.44 -9.99
C LEU A 135 9.90 -32.40 -11.07
N PHE A 136 9.63 -31.16 -10.66
CA PHE A 136 9.37 -30.03 -11.52
C PHE A 136 9.72 -28.76 -10.77
N ASP A 137 10.34 -27.83 -11.46
CA ASP A 137 10.65 -26.51 -10.93
C ASP A 137 10.51 -25.52 -12.07
N SER A 138 10.04 -24.32 -11.73
CA SER A 138 9.95 -23.21 -12.65
C SER A 138 10.30 -21.92 -11.93
N ASP A 139 10.96 -21.01 -12.64
CA ASP A 139 11.25 -19.68 -12.14
C ASP A 139 10.12 -18.67 -12.43
N ASP A 140 9.05 -19.08 -13.13
CA ASP A 140 7.84 -18.28 -13.34
C ASP A 140 7.22 -17.88 -12.00
N VAL A 141 6.78 -16.63 -11.93
CA VAL A 141 6.13 -16.08 -10.74
C VAL A 141 4.66 -15.83 -11.00
N VAL A 142 3.80 -16.37 -10.13
CA VAL A 142 2.39 -16.00 -10.11
C VAL A 142 2.19 -14.71 -9.30
N SER A 143 1.77 -13.65 -9.97
CA SER A 143 1.60 -12.31 -9.39
C SER A 143 0.50 -11.51 -10.07
N SER A 144 0.42 -10.22 -9.73
CA SER A 144 -0.62 -9.29 -10.19
C SER A 144 -0.25 -8.62 -11.51
N GLN A 145 -1.25 -8.41 -12.36
CA GLN A 145 -1.10 -7.56 -13.54
C GLN A 145 -1.01 -6.08 -13.17
N GLY A 146 -0.07 -5.38 -13.77
CA GLY A 146 0.00 -3.93 -13.77
C GLY A 146 -0.36 -3.34 -15.13
N VAL A 147 0.42 -2.38 -15.63
CA VAL A 147 0.12 -1.63 -16.85
C VAL A 147 0.64 -2.31 -18.12
N PHE A 148 0.26 -1.76 -19.28
CA PHE A 148 0.91 -2.09 -20.55
C PHE A 148 2.21 -1.28 -20.69
N ASP A 149 3.17 -1.80 -21.45
CA ASP A 149 4.37 -1.06 -21.79
C ASP A 149 4.06 0.22 -22.58
N ALA A 150 4.42 1.36 -22.00
CA ALA A 150 4.19 2.67 -22.58
C ALA A 150 5.14 3.72 -21.98
N VAL A 151 5.43 4.74 -22.77
CA VAL A 151 6.16 5.95 -22.35
C VAL A 151 5.15 7.06 -22.05
N PHE A 152 5.29 7.69 -20.89
CA PHE A 152 4.52 8.86 -20.49
C PHE A 152 4.89 10.06 -21.36
N LEU A 153 3.88 10.75 -21.92
CA LEU A 153 4.07 12.00 -22.66
C LEU A 153 3.69 13.19 -21.78
N ASP A 154 2.42 13.25 -21.37
CA ASP A 154 1.92 14.27 -20.46
C ASP A 154 0.59 13.83 -19.82
N LEU A 155 -0.05 14.73 -19.09
CA LEU A 155 -1.41 14.59 -18.57
C LEU A 155 -2.31 15.69 -19.12
N ALA A 156 -3.61 15.43 -19.13
CA ALA A 156 -4.62 16.47 -19.28
C ALA A 156 -5.32 16.67 -17.93
N PRO A 157 -5.33 17.89 -17.35
CA PRO A 157 -6.04 18.15 -16.09
C PRO A 157 -7.52 17.74 -16.18
N GLY A 158 -8.02 17.08 -15.14
CA GLY A 158 -9.38 16.52 -15.09
C GLY A 158 -9.56 15.20 -15.83
N VAL A 159 -8.51 14.66 -16.46
CA VAL A 159 -8.54 13.38 -17.16
C VAL A 159 -7.82 12.31 -16.34
N ALA A 160 -8.50 11.17 -16.12
CA ALA A 160 -7.98 10.08 -15.31
C ALA A 160 -6.86 9.26 -15.97
N VAL A 161 -6.83 9.22 -17.30
CA VAL A 161 -5.88 8.45 -18.10
C VAL A 161 -4.79 9.41 -18.59
N ASP A 162 -3.53 9.00 -18.48
CA ASP A 162 -2.39 9.78 -18.94
C ASP A 162 -2.32 9.78 -20.48
N ASP A 163 -1.67 10.79 -21.06
CA ASP A 163 -1.28 10.77 -22.47
C ASP A 163 0.03 9.99 -22.63
N VAL A 164 0.01 8.94 -23.45
CA VAL A 164 1.06 7.93 -23.52
C VAL A 164 1.28 7.44 -24.95
N THR A 165 2.48 6.94 -25.22
CA THR A 165 2.77 6.15 -26.42
C THR A 165 3.09 4.72 -26.01
N PHE A 166 2.27 3.76 -26.46
CA PHE A 166 2.56 2.34 -26.23
C PHE A 166 3.83 1.91 -26.96
N VAL A 167 4.66 1.13 -26.27
CA VAL A 167 5.89 0.54 -26.80
C VAL A 167 5.65 -0.95 -26.99
N ALA A 168 6.15 -1.55 -28.06
CA ALA A 168 6.01 -2.98 -28.27
C ALA A 168 6.76 -3.74 -27.15
N ASP A 169 6.02 -4.53 -26.38
CA ASP A 169 6.61 -5.26 -25.25
C ASP A 169 7.25 -6.57 -25.77
N PRO A 170 8.56 -6.80 -25.54
CA PRO A 170 9.23 -7.99 -26.03
C PRO A 170 8.82 -9.29 -25.31
N VAL A 171 8.26 -9.18 -24.09
CA VAL A 171 7.95 -10.32 -23.22
C VAL A 171 6.44 -10.50 -23.11
N PHE A 172 5.73 -9.44 -22.73
CA PHE A 172 4.30 -9.45 -22.45
C PHE A 172 3.50 -9.13 -23.71
N GLN A 173 3.50 -10.06 -24.67
CA GLN A 173 2.70 -9.96 -25.89
C GLN A 173 2.21 -11.31 -26.39
N VAL A 174 1.10 -11.30 -27.13
CA VAL A 174 0.58 -12.46 -27.86
C VAL A 174 0.38 -12.07 -29.32
N GLY A 175 1.16 -12.69 -30.21
CA GLY A 175 1.03 -12.46 -31.65
C GLY A 175 1.37 -11.02 -32.09
N GLY A 176 2.28 -10.35 -31.38
CA GLY A 176 2.68 -8.96 -31.60
C GLY A 176 1.76 -7.93 -30.95
N VAL A 177 0.77 -8.36 -30.16
CA VAL A 177 -0.15 -7.48 -29.43
C VAL A 177 0.22 -7.51 -27.95
N ASN A 178 0.53 -6.35 -27.38
CA ASN A 178 0.86 -6.24 -25.96
C ASN A 178 -0.26 -6.80 -25.06
N THR A 179 0.16 -7.48 -24.01
CA THR A 179 -0.65 -7.84 -22.85
C THR A 179 -0.22 -6.96 -21.67
N ARG A 180 -0.91 -7.07 -20.53
CA ARG A 180 -0.46 -6.38 -19.31
C ARG A 180 0.83 -7.02 -18.82
N ARG A 181 1.76 -6.18 -18.35
CA ARG A 181 2.93 -6.62 -17.60
C ARG A 181 2.48 -7.20 -16.26
N VAL A 182 3.26 -8.16 -15.76
CA VAL A 182 3.00 -8.83 -14.49
C VAL A 182 4.24 -8.69 -13.62
N GLU A 183 4.02 -8.43 -12.32
CA GLU A 183 5.11 -8.24 -11.38
C GLU A 183 6.00 -9.50 -11.23
N PRO A 184 7.33 -9.36 -11.13
CA PRO A 184 8.26 -10.49 -11.02
C PRO A 184 8.38 -11.04 -9.60
N ARG A 185 7.53 -10.58 -8.68
CA ARG A 185 7.38 -11.12 -7.32
C ARG A 185 5.91 -11.16 -6.98
N ASN A 186 5.49 -12.20 -6.25
CA ASN A 186 4.12 -12.33 -5.78
C ASN A 186 3.71 -11.11 -4.92
N THR A 187 2.49 -10.64 -5.07
CA THR A 187 1.94 -9.54 -4.26
C THR A 187 1.66 -9.99 -2.82
N PRO A 188 2.37 -9.44 -1.81
CA PRO A 188 2.16 -9.85 -0.42
C PRO A 188 0.91 -9.20 0.18
N THR A 189 0.46 -9.70 1.34
CA THR A 189 -0.67 -9.10 2.04
C THR A 189 -0.34 -7.74 2.66
N VAL A 190 -1.32 -6.82 2.66
CA VAL A 190 -1.25 -5.53 3.37
C VAL A 190 -1.75 -5.64 4.83
N ILE A 191 -2.43 -6.74 5.17
CA ILE A 191 -2.94 -6.97 6.53
C ILE A 191 -1.76 -7.22 7.47
N ASN A 192 -1.73 -6.55 8.62
CA ASN A 192 -0.65 -6.56 9.61
C ASN A 192 0.72 -6.07 9.10
N ALA A 193 0.82 -5.54 7.87
CA ALA A 193 2.08 -5.09 7.30
C ALA A 193 2.72 -3.91 8.07
N VAL A 194 1.92 -3.21 8.89
CA VAL A 194 2.38 -2.17 9.82
C VAL A 194 3.39 -2.67 10.86
N PHE A 195 3.40 -3.98 11.16
CA PHE A 195 4.35 -4.58 12.10
C PHE A 195 5.70 -4.95 11.44
N ASN A 196 5.83 -4.81 10.11
CA ASN A 196 7.09 -5.06 9.42
C ASN A 196 8.08 -3.91 9.64
N VAL A 197 9.33 -4.24 9.99
CA VAL A 197 10.42 -3.24 10.12
C VAL A 197 10.76 -2.62 8.76
N GLU A 198 10.84 -3.44 7.72
CA GLU A 198 11.03 -3.04 6.32
C GLU A 198 10.01 -3.78 5.45
N ASN A 199 9.56 -3.16 4.37
CA ASN A 199 8.58 -3.72 3.44
C ASN A 199 9.19 -4.02 2.07
N PHE A 200 8.39 -4.68 1.22
CA PHE A 200 8.79 -5.44 0.03
C PHE A 200 9.65 -6.68 0.33
N TRP A 201 9.57 -7.67 -0.56
CA TRP A 201 10.33 -8.92 -0.46
C TRP A 201 11.85 -8.76 -0.35
N ASP A 202 12.40 -7.66 -0.88
CA ASP A 202 13.83 -7.34 -0.83
C ASP A 202 14.19 -6.31 0.25
N GLY A 203 13.23 -5.91 1.10
CA GLY A 203 13.43 -4.95 2.17
C GLY A 203 13.80 -3.53 1.68
N ARG A 204 13.55 -3.20 0.40
CA ARG A 204 13.94 -1.88 -0.14
C ARG A 204 13.12 -0.73 0.44
N ALA A 205 11.91 -0.99 0.94
CA ALA A 205 11.09 0.03 1.61
C ALA A 205 11.53 0.16 3.08
N LYS A 206 12.28 1.23 3.35
CA LYS A 206 13.00 1.41 4.61
C LYS A 206 12.13 1.89 5.75
N PHE A 207 12.51 1.46 6.96
CA PHE A 207 11.94 1.91 8.24
C PHE A 207 11.91 3.43 8.39
N LEU A 208 12.93 4.11 7.88
CA LEU A 208 13.00 5.57 7.82
C LEU A 208 12.49 6.05 6.46
N PHE A 209 11.33 6.70 6.42
CA PHE A 209 10.82 7.30 5.18
C PHE A 209 11.41 8.69 4.95
N ASN A 210 11.86 8.98 3.73
CA ASN A 210 12.49 10.26 3.37
C ASN A 210 11.55 11.28 2.72
N GLY A 211 10.24 10.99 2.66
CA GLY A 211 9.24 11.87 2.03
C GLY A 211 9.14 11.77 0.50
N VAL A 212 10.05 11.05 -0.17
CA VAL A 212 10.20 11.09 -1.63
C VAL A 212 10.15 9.70 -2.27
N ASN A 213 10.87 8.72 -1.72
CA ASN A 213 11.05 7.40 -2.34
C ASN A 213 11.25 6.28 -1.29
N PRO A 214 11.28 5.00 -1.70
CA PRO A 214 11.35 3.88 -0.76
C PRO A 214 12.65 3.76 0.05
N PHE A 215 13.74 4.37 -0.41
CA PHE A 215 15.10 4.03 0.04
C PHE A 215 15.52 4.71 1.34
N GLY A 216 14.69 5.59 1.90
CA GLY A 216 14.97 6.25 3.17
C GLY A 216 16.31 6.98 3.17
N ALA A 217 17.12 6.75 4.21
CA ALA A 217 18.44 7.36 4.37
C ALA A 217 19.49 6.90 3.35
N LEU A 218 19.22 5.88 2.54
CA LEU A 218 20.11 5.44 1.46
C LEU A 218 20.09 6.40 0.26
N ASP A 219 19.09 7.27 0.17
CA ASP A 219 19.07 8.41 -0.74
C ASP A 219 19.31 9.72 0.03
N PRO A 220 20.56 10.20 0.12
CA PRO A 220 20.88 11.45 0.81
C PRO A 220 20.44 12.70 0.02
N SER A 221 20.00 12.55 -1.23
CA SER A 221 19.52 13.66 -2.07
C SER A 221 18.01 13.92 -1.91
N ALA A 222 17.29 13.00 -1.27
CA ALA A 222 15.87 13.13 -1.00
C ALA A 222 15.58 14.35 -0.11
N CYS A 223 14.72 15.22 -0.62
CA CYS A 223 14.22 16.40 0.08
C CYS A 223 12.78 16.68 -0.31
N ILE A 224 11.99 17.12 0.68
CA ILE A 224 10.70 17.77 0.46
C ILE A 224 10.90 19.29 0.41
N LEU A 225 9.88 20.04 0.05
CA LEU A 225 9.88 21.50 0.17
C LEU A 225 9.09 21.95 1.40
N GLU A 226 9.59 22.92 2.16
CA GLU A 226 8.90 23.46 3.34
C GLU A 226 8.82 24.99 3.29
N LYS A 227 7.62 25.53 3.44
CA LYS A 227 7.38 26.96 3.63
C LYS A 227 7.86 27.40 5.00
N GLN A 228 8.77 28.38 5.01
CA GLN A 228 9.32 29.01 6.19
C GLN A 228 8.42 30.15 6.70
N PRO A 229 8.58 30.60 7.96
CA PRO A 229 7.80 31.71 8.51
C PRO A 229 7.91 33.04 7.76
N ASP A 230 8.99 33.26 7.01
CA ASP A 230 9.21 34.44 6.17
C ASP A 230 8.56 34.34 4.77
N GLY A 231 7.88 33.22 4.48
CA GLY A 231 7.26 32.93 3.19
C GLY A 231 8.20 32.35 2.14
N SER A 232 9.51 32.22 2.43
CA SER A 232 10.42 31.45 1.58
C SER A 232 10.06 29.96 1.61
N VAL A 233 10.44 29.21 0.57
CA VAL A 233 10.24 27.77 0.51
C VAL A 233 11.60 27.15 0.25
N LEU A 234 12.02 26.24 1.13
CA LEU A 234 13.35 25.66 1.12
C LEU A 234 13.28 24.14 1.04
N PRO A 235 14.23 23.48 0.35
CA PRO A 235 14.40 22.03 0.45
C PRO A 235 14.79 21.63 1.88
N VAL A 236 14.10 20.62 2.41
CA VAL A 236 14.35 20.04 3.73
C VAL A 236 14.45 18.52 3.60
N SER A 237 15.52 17.94 4.13
CA SER A 237 15.64 16.49 4.28
C SER A 237 14.90 16.04 5.54
N VAL A 238 14.11 14.98 5.40
CA VAL A 238 13.33 14.40 6.49
C VAL A 238 13.63 12.92 6.61
N LEU A 239 13.55 12.39 7.84
CA LEU A 239 13.55 10.96 8.11
C LEU A 239 12.46 10.69 9.14
N ILE A 240 11.43 9.98 8.71
CA ILE A 240 10.24 9.66 9.51
C ILE A 240 10.38 8.19 9.92
N ASP A 241 10.48 7.92 11.22
CA ASP A 241 10.72 6.57 11.71
C ASP A 241 9.44 5.71 11.74
N ARG A 242 9.58 4.39 11.81
CA ARG A 242 8.43 3.45 11.77
C ARG A 242 7.53 3.71 10.56
N ALA A 243 8.15 4.06 9.43
CA ALA A 243 7.46 4.49 8.23
C ALA A 243 7.79 3.62 7.01
N SER A 244 8.03 2.33 7.23
CA SER A 244 8.27 1.35 6.16
C SER A 244 7.10 1.24 5.19
N LEU A 245 5.86 1.42 5.66
CA LEU A 245 4.67 1.47 4.80
C LEU A 245 4.65 2.73 3.93
N ALA A 246 4.99 3.91 4.45
CA ALA A 246 5.08 5.13 3.63
C ALA A 246 6.19 5.01 2.58
N SER A 247 7.33 4.44 2.95
CA SER A 247 8.40 4.08 2.01
C SER A 247 7.91 3.11 0.94
N GLN A 248 7.11 2.11 1.30
CA GLN A 248 6.54 1.15 0.36
C GLN A 248 5.56 1.83 -0.59
N ALA A 249 4.66 2.64 -0.07
CA ALA A 249 3.53 3.21 -0.79
C ALA A 249 3.96 4.11 -1.95
N VAL A 250 5.12 4.76 -1.87
CA VAL A 250 5.63 5.65 -2.93
C VAL A 250 6.37 4.93 -4.06
N GLY A 251 6.56 3.60 -3.98
CA GLY A 251 7.17 2.81 -5.05
C GLY A 251 6.22 2.54 -6.23
N PRO A 252 5.09 1.85 -6.01
CA PRO A 252 4.17 1.41 -7.06
C PRO A 252 3.66 2.53 -8.00
N PRO A 253 3.28 3.73 -7.52
CA PRO A 253 2.65 4.74 -8.36
C PRO A 253 3.51 5.26 -9.53
N LEU A 254 4.83 5.03 -9.50
CA LEU A 254 5.77 5.40 -10.56
C LEU A 254 6.41 4.18 -11.27
N SER A 255 6.08 2.96 -10.88
CA SER A 255 6.59 1.74 -11.50
C SER A 255 5.94 1.51 -12.86
N ASP A 256 6.75 1.31 -13.90
CA ASP A 256 6.32 1.05 -15.29
C ASP A 256 5.91 -0.40 -15.56
N PHE A 257 5.93 -1.22 -14.50
CA PHE A 257 5.25 -2.51 -14.46
C PHE A 257 3.93 -2.40 -13.70
N GLU A 258 3.90 -1.70 -12.56
CA GLU A 258 2.74 -1.72 -11.66
C GLU A 258 1.63 -0.75 -12.10
N MET A 259 1.90 0.56 -12.11
CA MET A 259 0.85 1.58 -12.17
C MET A 259 1.12 2.71 -13.15
N ALA A 260 2.37 3.01 -13.49
CA ALA A 260 2.73 4.16 -14.32
C ALA A 260 3.14 3.77 -15.74
N SER A 261 3.11 4.72 -16.66
CA SER A 261 3.92 4.66 -17.87
C SER A 261 5.33 5.18 -17.58
N ALA A 262 6.33 4.65 -18.27
CA ALA A 262 7.74 4.97 -18.04
C ALA A 262 8.00 6.48 -18.16
N GLY A 263 8.74 7.03 -17.19
CA GLY A 263 9.16 8.45 -17.17
C GLY A 263 8.24 9.40 -16.40
N LYS A 264 7.12 8.92 -15.84
CA LYS A 264 6.25 9.77 -15.00
C LYS A 264 6.92 10.12 -13.67
N ALA A 265 6.79 11.38 -13.25
CA ALA A 265 7.29 11.87 -11.96
C ALA A 265 6.17 12.08 -10.93
N PHE A 266 6.51 12.02 -9.63
CA PHE A 266 5.51 12.16 -8.55
C PHE A 266 4.78 13.52 -8.56
N PRO A 267 5.43 14.67 -8.87
CA PRO A 267 4.71 15.94 -9.02
C PRO A 267 3.69 15.93 -10.17
N LYS A 268 3.95 15.22 -11.28
CA LYS A 268 2.96 15.00 -12.35
C LYS A 268 1.79 14.16 -11.84
N LEU A 269 2.04 13.12 -11.05
CA LEU A 269 0.97 12.35 -10.41
C LEU A 269 0.12 13.24 -9.50
N GLY A 270 0.75 14.08 -8.66
CA GLY A 270 0.05 15.05 -7.82
C GLY A 270 -0.81 16.00 -8.63
N LYS A 271 -0.25 16.59 -9.68
CA LYS A 271 -0.99 17.46 -10.61
C LYS A 271 -2.21 16.77 -11.23
N LYS A 272 -2.09 15.48 -11.59
CA LYS A 272 -3.25 14.70 -12.05
C LYS A 272 -4.29 14.54 -10.94
N MET A 273 -3.89 14.00 -9.80
CA MET A 273 -4.80 13.65 -8.72
C MET A 273 -5.53 14.87 -8.17
N LEU A 274 -4.87 16.02 -8.04
CA LEU A 274 -5.50 17.27 -7.59
C LEU A 274 -6.52 17.84 -8.59
N SER A 275 -6.51 17.38 -9.84
CA SER A 275 -7.41 17.85 -10.90
C SER A 275 -8.64 16.96 -11.13
N VAL A 276 -8.68 15.75 -10.55
CA VAL A 276 -9.77 14.79 -10.73
C VAL A 276 -10.64 14.66 -9.47
N PRO A 277 -11.94 14.36 -9.61
CA PRO A 277 -12.78 14.04 -8.45
C PRO A 277 -12.29 12.74 -7.77
N PRO A 278 -12.20 12.69 -6.44
CA PRO A 278 -11.73 11.49 -5.74
C PRO A 278 -12.63 10.26 -5.97
N LEU A 279 -12.00 9.11 -6.27
CA LEU A 279 -12.65 7.81 -6.47
C LEU A 279 -13.72 7.80 -7.60
N ALA A 280 -13.61 8.69 -8.59
CA ALA A 280 -14.64 8.93 -9.61
C ALA A 280 -15.01 7.70 -10.47
N LYS A 281 -14.18 6.64 -10.45
CA LYS A 281 -14.39 5.43 -11.24
C LYS A 281 -15.21 4.34 -10.54
N GLN A 282 -15.38 4.43 -9.22
CA GLN A 282 -16.08 3.43 -8.41
C GLN A 282 -17.20 4.02 -7.55
N LEU A 283 -18.09 3.14 -7.08
CA LEU A 283 -19.03 3.45 -6.01
C LEU A 283 -18.32 3.28 -4.67
N VAL A 284 -18.67 4.11 -3.70
CA VAL A 284 -18.27 3.94 -2.29
C VAL A 284 -19.50 3.58 -1.49
N ASP A 285 -19.44 2.53 -0.70
CA ASP A 285 -20.59 2.12 0.13
C ASP A 285 -20.89 3.21 1.19
N PRO A 286 -22.15 3.67 1.35
CA PRO A 286 -22.52 4.63 2.40
C PRO A 286 -22.17 4.18 3.82
N THR A 287 -21.99 2.88 4.03
CA THR A 287 -21.63 2.26 5.32
C THR A 287 -20.15 1.93 5.43
N ASP A 288 -19.33 2.32 4.45
CA ASP A 288 -17.88 2.17 4.54
C ASP A 288 -17.33 2.83 5.81
N SER A 289 -16.52 2.09 6.56
CA SER A 289 -16.06 2.47 7.90
C SER A 289 -15.22 3.75 7.95
N VAL A 290 -14.69 4.20 6.81
CA VAL A 290 -13.80 5.37 6.73
C VAL A 290 -14.39 6.43 5.80
N LEU A 291 -14.86 6.02 4.61
CA LEU A 291 -15.31 6.90 3.54
C LEU A 291 -16.83 7.02 3.42
N GLY A 292 -17.60 6.23 4.19
CA GLY A 292 -19.07 6.23 4.15
C GLY A 292 -19.67 7.64 4.29
N PRO A 293 -19.23 8.47 5.26
CA PRO A 293 -19.71 9.85 5.41
C PRO A 293 -19.43 10.78 4.21
N LEU A 294 -18.49 10.40 3.33
CA LEU A 294 -18.15 11.16 2.12
C LEU A 294 -18.74 10.55 0.85
N SER A 295 -19.37 9.37 0.93
CA SER A 295 -19.90 8.66 -0.24
C SER A 295 -20.92 9.51 -1.01
N LEU A 296 -20.78 9.51 -2.34
CA LEU A 296 -21.77 10.12 -3.25
C LEU A 296 -22.84 9.12 -3.73
N SER A 297 -22.86 7.90 -3.18
CA SER A 297 -23.79 6.86 -3.61
C SER A 297 -25.25 7.37 -3.60
N PRO A 298 -26.02 7.14 -4.68
CA PRO A 298 -25.77 6.18 -5.77
C PRO A 298 -24.85 6.67 -6.91
N ALA A 299 -24.29 7.87 -6.83
CA ALA A 299 -23.25 8.33 -7.76
C ALA A 299 -21.86 7.78 -7.39
N LYS A 300 -20.94 7.81 -8.36
CA LYS A 300 -19.54 7.40 -8.16
C LYS A 300 -18.75 8.47 -7.42
N GLY A 301 -17.69 8.05 -6.73
CA GLY A 301 -16.76 8.91 -6.01
C GLY A 301 -17.22 9.31 -4.61
N ILE A 302 -16.46 10.24 -4.04
CA ILE A 302 -16.72 10.85 -2.73
C ILE A 302 -16.76 12.39 -2.86
N ALA A 303 -17.43 13.04 -1.91
CA ALA A 303 -17.54 14.49 -1.84
C ALA A 303 -16.19 15.16 -1.52
N GLY A 304 -15.97 16.36 -2.08
CA GLY A 304 -14.76 17.16 -1.87
C GLY A 304 -13.70 16.98 -2.96
N THR A 305 -12.50 17.48 -2.70
CA THR A 305 -11.35 17.37 -3.60
C THR A 305 -10.13 16.80 -2.86
N TYR A 306 -9.16 16.24 -3.60
CA TYR A 306 -7.90 15.82 -2.99
C TYR A 306 -7.12 16.98 -2.36
N ALA A 307 -7.22 18.18 -2.93
CA ALA A 307 -6.61 19.38 -2.34
C ALA A 307 -7.19 19.66 -0.95
N ASP A 308 -8.52 19.61 -0.79
CA ASP A 308 -9.19 19.80 0.50
C ASP A 308 -8.80 18.70 1.50
N MET A 309 -8.73 17.44 1.05
CA MET A 309 -8.35 16.31 1.91
C MET A 309 -6.89 16.43 2.39
N ILE A 310 -5.96 16.86 1.54
CA ILE A 310 -4.57 17.14 1.93
C ILE A 310 -4.52 18.32 2.91
N ALA A 311 -5.21 19.42 2.59
CA ALA A 311 -5.26 20.59 3.44
C ALA A 311 -5.88 20.32 4.82
N ALA A 312 -6.82 19.38 4.92
CA ALA A 312 -7.36 18.91 6.19
C ALA A 312 -6.35 18.07 6.99
N ALA A 313 -5.63 17.16 6.32
CA ALA A 313 -4.74 16.19 6.95
C ALA A 313 -3.37 16.74 7.36
N PHE A 314 -2.76 17.64 6.57
CA PHE A 314 -1.35 18.02 6.70
C PHE A 314 -1.14 19.49 7.07
N HIS A 315 -0.03 19.76 7.77
CA HIS A 315 0.35 21.12 8.14
C HIS A 315 0.59 22.01 6.92
N ASP A 316 0.13 23.27 7.02
CA ASP A 316 0.09 24.24 5.93
C ASP A 316 1.48 24.54 5.36
N LYS A 317 2.54 24.41 6.17
CA LYS A 317 3.92 24.59 5.72
C LYS A 317 4.37 23.63 4.61
N TYR A 318 3.62 22.56 4.33
CA TYR A 318 3.94 21.60 3.28
C TYR A 318 3.13 21.75 1.99
N TRP A 319 2.09 22.58 1.96
CA TRP A 319 1.22 22.70 0.77
C TRP A 319 0.77 24.13 0.46
N ASP A 320 0.67 25.00 1.46
CA ASP A 320 0.12 26.35 1.33
C ASP A 320 1.21 27.34 0.93
N SER A 321 1.49 27.48 -0.36
CA SER A 321 2.36 28.53 -0.89
C SER A 321 1.88 28.96 -2.27
N ASP A 322 2.05 30.24 -2.58
CA ASP A 322 1.80 30.77 -3.92
C ASP A 322 2.95 30.52 -4.89
N LYS A 323 4.10 30.00 -4.43
CA LYS A 323 5.27 29.73 -5.28
C LYS A 323 5.06 28.54 -6.21
N LEU A 324 5.66 28.66 -7.39
CA LEU A 324 5.67 27.63 -8.43
C LEU A 324 7.08 27.09 -8.63
N PHE A 325 7.18 25.81 -8.90
CA PHE A 325 8.44 25.07 -9.04
C PHE A 325 8.48 24.29 -10.35
N ASN A 326 9.69 24.01 -10.85
CA ASN A 326 9.89 22.96 -11.85
C ASN A 326 10.16 21.60 -11.15
N LEU A 327 10.35 20.54 -11.94
CA LEU A 327 10.64 19.19 -11.40
C LEU A 327 11.93 19.12 -10.56
N ASP A 328 12.89 20.02 -10.81
CA ASP A 328 14.14 20.12 -10.05
C ASP A 328 13.97 20.87 -8.72
N LYS A 329 12.73 21.19 -8.31
CA LYS A 329 12.39 21.97 -7.09
C LYS A 329 12.92 23.40 -7.12
N VAL A 330 13.25 23.92 -8.30
CA VAL A 330 13.65 25.32 -8.47
C VAL A 330 12.41 26.18 -8.57
N GLU A 331 12.35 27.25 -7.77
CA GLU A 331 11.30 28.27 -7.87
C GLU A 331 11.38 28.98 -9.22
N ILE A 332 10.27 28.97 -9.97
CA ILE A 332 10.16 29.53 -11.33
C ILE A 332 9.11 30.63 -11.44
N GLY A 333 8.33 30.87 -10.39
CA GLY A 333 7.31 31.92 -10.38
C GLY A 333 6.36 31.81 -9.18
N SER A 334 5.20 32.46 -9.30
CA SER A 334 4.11 32.36 -8.32
C SER A 334 2.74 32.47 -8.99
N GLY A 335 1.69 32.03 -8.29
CA GLY A 335 0.30 32.07 -8.73
C GLY A 335 -0.22 30.71 -9.23
N THR A 336 -1.05 30.74 -10.27
CA THR A 336 -1.64 29.54 -10.85
C THR A 336 -0.73 28.96 -11.93
N PRO A 337 -0.42 27.65 -11.91
CA PRO A 337 0.32 27.01 -12.99
C PRO A 337 -0.27 27.31 -14.37
N SER A 338 0.56 27.78 -15.29
CA SER A 338 0.19 28.07 -16.68
C SER A 338 0.36 26.86 -17.60
N SER A 339 1.08 25.84 -17.15
CA SER A 339 1.34 24.60 -17.87
C SER A 339 1.35 23.39 -16.94
N THR A 340 1.44 22.20 -17.51
CA THR A 340 1.56 20.94 -16.78
C THR A 340 2.97 20.73 -16.18
N ASP A 341 3.94 21.60 -16.49
CA ASP A 341 5.33 21.53 -16.01
C ASP A 341 5.66 22.58 -14.94
N GLU A 342 4.67 23.35 -14.50
CA GLU A 342 4.75 24.25 -13.34
C GLU A 342 4.00 23.62 -12.17
N TYR A 343 4.65 23.47 -11.02
CA TYR A 343 4.11 22.75 -9.87
C TYR A 343 3.93 23.66 -8.66
N THR A 344 2.78 23.56 -8.02
CA THR A 344 2.54 24.15 -6.69
C THR A 344 3.33 23.40 -5.63
N LEU A 345 3.47 23.99 -4.44
CA LEU A 345 4.08 23.30 -3.29
C LEU A 345 3.37 21.98 -2.95
N MET A 346 2.04 21.93 -3.05
CA MET A 346 1.24 20.72 -2.82
C MET A 346 1.58 19.60 -3.82
N GLU A 347 1.78 19.94 -5.09
CA GLU A 347 2.15 18.99 -6.13
C GLU A 347 3.59 18.50 -5.95
N MET A 348 4.52 19.39 -5.60
CA MET A 348 5.92 19.02 -5.36
C MET A 348 6.09 18.05 -4.18
N ASN A 349 5.28 18.20 -3.14
CA ASN A 349 5.31 17.33 -1.96
C ASN A 349 4.32 16.16 -2.04
N PHE A 350 3.75 15.86 -3.20
CA PHE A 350 2.68 14.85 -3.29
C PHE A 350 3.11 13.46 -2.81
N SER A 351 4.40 13.10 -2.95
CA SER A 351 4.96 11.84 -2.40
C SER A 351 4.90 11.76 -0.87
N LEU A 352 5.10 12.89 -0.17
CA LEU A 352 4.99 12.96 1.29
C LEU A 352 3.55 12.68 1.73
N PHE A 353 2.58 13.34 1.09
CA PHE A 353 1.17 13.17 1.41
C PHE A 353 0.68 11.77 1.09
N TRP A 354 1.05 11.26 -0.08
CA TRP A 354 0.75 9.90 -0.51
C TRP A 354 1.28 8.87 0.49
N GLY A 355 2.59 8.90 0.78
CA GLY A 355 3.24 7.92 1.64
C GLY A 355 2.64 7.89 3.04
N LEU A 356 2.55 9.05 3.70
CA LEU A 356 2.04 9.11 5.08
C LEU A 356 0.54 8.79 5.17
N ALA A 357 -0.27 9.27 4.23
CA ALA A 357 -1.71 8.98 4.25
C ALA A 357 -1.97 7.49 4.04
N VAL A 358 -1.33 6.87 3.03
CA VAL A 358 -1.47 5.43 2.76
C VAL A 358 -0.98 4.59 3.94
N GLN A 359 0.16 4.93 4.54
CA GLN A 359 0.63 4.26 5.75
C GLN A 359 -0.40 4.33 6.89
N LEU A 360 -0.99 5.50 7.13
CA LEU A 360 -1.97 5.64 8.21
C LEU A 360 -3.23 4.84 7.94
N TYR A 361 -3.64 4.70 6.67
CA TYR A 361 -4.71 3.79 6.29
C TYR A 361 -4.33 2.32 6.49
N GLU A 362 -3.17 1.89 6.01
CA GLU A 362 -2.68 0.51 6.16
C GLU A 362 -2.46 0.13 7.63
N ALA A 363 -2.11 1.08 8.49
CA ALA A 363 -2.03 0.88 9.94
C ALA A 363 -3.38 0.55 10.60
N THR A 364 -4.51 0.76 9.91
CA THR A 364 -5.83 0.31 10.37
C THR A 364 -6.15 -1.13 9.99
N LEU A 365 -5.34 -1.76 9.12
CA LEU A 365 -5.57 -3.10 8.59
C LEU A 365 -4.92 -4.16 9.49
N VAL A 366 -5.38 -4.22 10.74
CA VAL A 366 -4.88 -5.16 11.75
C VAL A 366 -5.90 -6.28 11.96
N SER A 367 -5.45 -7.54 11.95
CA SER A 367 -6.29 -8.71 12.21
C SER A 367 -6.08 -9.22 13.64
N ASP A 368 -6.65 -8.52 14.62
CA ASP A 368 -6.44 -8.76 16.05
C ASP A 368 -7.51 -9.61 16.74
N ASP A 369 -8.36 -10.28 15.95
CA ASP A 369 -9.48 -11.12 16.42
C ASP A 369 -9.51 -12.50 15.71
N THR A 370 -8.33 -13.08 15.45
CA THR A 370 -8.24 -14.45 14.94
C THR A 370 -8.65 -15.47 16.02
N PRO A 371 -8.91 -16.74 15.67
CA PRO A 371 -9.13 -17.79 16.68
C PRO A 371 -7.98 -17.91 17.69
N PHE A 372 -6.73 -17.62 17.26
CA PHE A 372 -5.59 -17.55 18.17
C PHE A 372 -5.73 -16.38 19.16
N ASP A 373 -6.11 -15.19 18.69
CA ASP A 373 -6.28 -14.02 19.55
C ASP A 373 -7.37 -14.25 20.59
N ARG A 374 -8.53 -14.78 20.19
CA ARG A 374 -9.64 -15.10 21.10
C ARG A 374 -9.21 -16.12 22.14
N PHE A 375 -8.55 -17.20 21.73
CA PHE A 375 -7.99 -18.21 22.64
C PHE A 375 -7.04 -17.57 23.66
N GLN A 376 -6.09 -16.75 23.19
CA GLN A 376 -5.15 -16.05 24.06
C GLN A 376 -5.81 -14.94 24.91
N SER A 377 -6.99 -14.44 24.53
CA SER A 377 -7.84 -13.57 25.36
C SER A 377 -8.65 -14.35 26.40
N GLY A 378 -8.55 -15.68 26.44
CA GLY A 378 -9.26 -16.55 27.37
C GLY A 378 -10.65 -16.99 26.89
N ASP A 379 -10.97 -16.79 25.61
CA ASP A 379 -12.14 -17.40 24.96
C ASP A 379 -11.87 -18.90 24.74
N ALA A 380 -12.82 -19.73 25.14
CA ALA A 380 -12.72 -21.19 25.04
C ALA A 380 -13.61 -21.78 23.93
N SER A 381 -14.19 -20.92 23.08
CA SER A 381 -15.14 -21.32 22.02
C SER A 381 -14.50 -21.91 20.76
#